data_AF-A0A960MFS5-F1
#
_entry.id   AF-A0A960MFS5-F1
#
_cell.length_a   1.000
_cell.length_b   1.000
_cell.length_c   1.000
_cell.angle_alpha   90.00
_cell.angle_beta   90.00
_cell.angle_gamma   90.00
#
_symmetry.space_group_name_H-M   'P 1'
#
loop_
_entity.id
_entity.type
_entity.pdbx_description
1 polymer ?
#
loop_
_entity_poly.entity_id
_entity_poly.type
_entity_poly.pdbx_seq_one_letter_code
_entity_poly.pdbx_strand_id
1 'polypeptide(L)'
;LPDPDRVVRCLDSLATQSGGWTNDTIFPVPNVPATSAAITVLRNLRHPIPENTANWLLGAFHVESGGFLPFPDAPMPDLLSTAVALHALDGLQVPFGNLKEPLLDFIDTLWTAEGGFHGTWDDDDLDIEYTYYGLLALGHLAL
;
A
#
# COMPACT_ATOMS: atom_id res chain seq x y z
N LEU A 1 9.59 21.90 -1.36
CA LEU A 1 10.58 20.98 -0.74
C LEU A 1 11.95 21.65 -0.82
N PRO A 2 12.72 21.72 0.27
CA PRO A 2 13.97 22.47 0.31
C PRO A 2 15.09 21.86 -0.58
N ASP A 3 15.07 20.54 -0.88
CA ASP A 3 15.99 19.90 -1.84
C ASP A 3 15.37 18.62 -2.45
N PRO A 4 14.67 18.73 -3.60
CA PRO A 4 14.03 17.59 -4.27
C PRO A 4 15.01 16.50 -4.71
N ASP A 5 16.19 16.87 -5.19
CA ASP A 5 17.17 15.91 -5.73
C ASP A 5 17.77 15.04 -4.63
N ARG A 6 17.94 15.58 -3.41
CA ARG A 6 18.34 14.77 -2.25
C ARG A 6 17.28 13.77 -1.84
N VAL A 7 16.00 14.10 -1.98
CA VAL A 7 14.91 13.16 -1.70
C VAL A 7 14.93 12.02 -2.71
N VAL A 8 15.09 12.32 -4.00
CA VAL A 8 15.21 11.29 -5.04
C VAL A 8 16.40 10.38 -4.78
N ARG A 9 17.60 10.93 -4.49
CA ARG A 9 18.78 10.10 -4.17
C ARG A 9 18.58 9.22 -2.93
N CYS A 10 17.82 9.69 -1.96
CA CYS A 10 17.45 8.88 -0.80
C CYS A 10 16.56 7.70 -1.23
N LEU A 11 15.53 7.95 -2.03
CA LEU A 11 14.66 6.91 -2.56
C LEU A 11 15.41 5.92 -3.46
N ASP A 12 16.36 6.36 -4.26
CA ASP A 12 17.20 5.48 -5.09
C ASP A 12 18.01 4.49 -4.23
N SER A 13 18.45 4.91 -3.05
CA SER A 13 19.19 4.03 -2.11
C SER A 13 18.32 2.96 -1.45
N LEU A 14 16.98 3.15 -1.48
CA LEU A 14 15.98 2.26 -0.89
C LEU A 14 15.25 1.41 -1.95
N ALA A 15 15.46 1.69 -3.24
CA ALA A 15 14.84 0.97 -4.33
C ALA A 15 15.48 -0.43 -4.49
N THR A 16 14.65 -1.43 -4.75
CA THR A 16 15.12 -2.81 -5.01
C THR A 16 15.01 -3.17 -6.49
N GLN A 17 15.73 -4.21 -6.90
CA GLN A 17 15.63 -4.75 -8.26
C GLN A 17 14.23 -5.31 -8.57
N SER A 18 13.45 -5.67 -7.55
CA SER A 18 12.08 -6.15 -7.74
C SER A 18 11.08 -5.05 -8.08
N GLY A 19 11.47 -3.77 -7.95
CA GLY A 19 10.61 -2.61 -8.24
C GLY A 19 9.90 -2.05 -7.00
N GLY A 20 10.18 -2.57 -5.81
CA GLY A 20 9.68 -2.06 -4.53
C GLY A 20 10.72 -1.22 -3.79
N TRP A 21 10.29 -0.57 -2.70
CA TRP A 21 11.15 0.17 -1.79
C TRP A 21 11.21 -0.47 -0.42
N THR A 22 12.36 -0.34 0.22
CA THR A 22 12.64 -0.80 1.59
C THR A 22 12.53 0.37 2.57
N ASN A 23 12.47 0.07 3.87
CA ASN A 23 12.58 1.10 4.92
C ASN A 23 14.03 1.36 5.36
N ASP A 24 14.96 0.49 4.99
CA ASP A 24 16.33 0.48 5.47
C ASP A 24 17.28 -0.11 4.42
N THR A 25 18.54 0.35 4.41
CA THR A 25 19.57 -0.05 3.45
C THR A 25 20.36 -1.30 3.86
N ILE A 26 20.32 -1.66 5.13
CA ILE A 26 21.01 -2.82 5.73
C ILE A 26 20.17 -4.09 5.54
N PHE A 27 18.86 -4.00 5.75
CA PHE A 27 17.92 -5.10 5.56
C PHE A 27 16.92 -4.79 4.44
N PRO A 28 17.29 -5.05 3.17
CA PRO A 28 16.56 -4.54 2.02
C PRO A 28 15.35 -5.40 1.66
N VAL A 29 14.39 -5.54 2.57
CA VAL A 29 13.10 -6.18 2.29
C VAL A 29 12.12 -5.12 1.78
N PRO A 30 11.68 -5.21 0.51
CA PRO A 30 10.71 -4.26 -0.01
C PRO A 30 9.35 -4.49 0.64
N ASN A 31 8.62 -3.42 0.92
CA ASN A 31 7.31 -3.48 1.56
C ASN A 31 6.32 -2.52 0.91
N VAL A 32 5.04 -2.85 0.99
CA VAL A 32 3.94 -2.12 0.36
C VAL A 32 3.84 -0.67 0.87
N PRO A 33 3.95 -0.40 2.19
CA PRO A 33 3.93 0.97 2.69
C PRO A 33 5.06 1.85 2.13
N ALA A 34 6.31 1.39 2.19
CA ALA A 34 7.46 2.13 1.69
C ALA A 34 7.38 2.35 0.17
N THR A 35 6.95 1.32 -0.57
CA THR A 35 6.75 1.40 -2.02
C THR A 35 5.67 2.43 -2.37
N SER A 36 4.53 2.39 -1.68
CA SER A 36 3.41 3.32 -1.91
C SER A 36 3.79 4.76 -1.56
N ALA A 37 4.57 4.96 -0.50
CA ALA A 37 5.13 6.26 -0.14
C ALA A 37 6.12 6.77 -1.21
N ALA A 38 7.05 5.92 -1.67
CA ALA A 38 8.01 6.27 -2.72
C ALA A 38 7.30 6.64 -4.03
N ILE A 39 6.31 5.87 -4.47
CA ILE A 39 5.45 6.19 -5.62
C ILE A 39 4.84 7.58 -5.44
N THR A 40 4.21 7.85 -4.30
CA THR A 40 3.55 9.13 -4.03
C THR A 40 4.55 10.30 -4.11
N VAL A 41 5.73 10.17 -3.51
CA VAL A 41 6.76 11.21 -3.54
C VAL A 41 7.28 11.42 -4.97
N LEU A 42 7.65 10.35 -5.68
CA LEU A 42 8.18 10.44 -7.04
C LEU A 42 7.16 11.05 -8.01
N ARG A 43 5.88 10.68 -7.90
CA ARG A 43 4.78 11.30 -8.67
C ARG A 43 4.69 12.79 -8.41
N ASN A 44 4.70 13.21 -7.15
CA ASN A 44 4.64 14.63 -6.77
C ASN A 44 5.85 15.42 -7.28
N LEU A 45 7.03 14.78 -7.33
CA LEU A 45 8.25 15.37 -7.90
C LEU A 45 8.33 15.26 -9.43
N ARG A 46 7.35 14.61 -10.09
CA ARG A 46 7.37 14.28 -11.53
C ARG A 46 8.63 13.52 -11.95
N HIS A 47 9.15 12.71 -11.04
CA HIS A 47 10.28 11.85 -11.30
C HIS A 47 9.81 10.51 -11.90
N PRO A 48 10.56 9.91 -12.83
CA PRO A 48 10.25 8.57 -13.33
C PRO A 48 10.11 7.54 -12.21
N ILE A 49 9.20 6.60 -12.42
CA ILE A 49 8.95 5.44 -11.56
C ILE A 49 9.33 4.20 -12.36
N PRO A 50 10.03 3.22 -11.78
CA PRO A 50 10.38 1.98 -12.45
C PRO A 50 9.13 1.26 -13.01
N GLU A 51 9.24 0.76 -14.24
CA GLU A 51 8.10 0.14 -14.96
C GLU A 51 7.55 -1.10 -14.24
N ASN A 52 8.40 -1.82 -13.49
CA ASN A 52 8.01 -3.01 -12.74
C ASN A 52 7.33 -2.72 -11.39
N THR A 53 7.33 -1.47 -10.91
CA THR A 53 6.77 -1.10 -9.60
C THR A 53 5.27 -1.41 -9.49
N ALA A 54 4.50 -1.11 -10.54
CA ALA A 54 3.06 -1.41 -10.55
C ALA A 54 2.79 -2.93 -10.43
N ASN A 55 3.54 -3.73 -11.17
CA ASN A 55 3.43 -5.19 -11.13
C ASN A 55 3.88 -5.76 -9.77
N TRP A 56 4.92 -5.18 -9.17
CA TRP A 56 5.35 -5.56 -7.82
C TRP A 56 4.24 -5.30 -6.79
N LEU A 57 3.60 -4.14 -6.86
CA LEU A 57 2.52 -3.76 -5.94
C LEU A 57 1.28 -4.63 -6.13
N LEU A 58 0.83 -4.86 -7.38
CA LEU A 58 -0.25 -5.80 -7.69
C LEU A 58 0.06 -7.23 -7.23
N GLY A 59 1.32 -7.65 -7.32
CA GLY A 59 1.79 -8.96 -6.86
C GLY A 59 1.69 -9.16 -5.34
N ALA A 60 1.54 -8.09 -4.55
CA ALA A 60 1.31 -8.17 -3.12
C ALA A 60 -0.16 -8.44 -2.75
N PHE A 61 -1.07 -8.48 -3.73
CA PHE A 61 -2.47 -8.82 -3.48
C PHE A 61 -2.62 -10.28 -3.01
N HIS A 62 -3.27 -10.48 -1.87
CA HIS A 62 -3.49 -11.79 -1.28
C HIS A 62 -4.80 -12.41 -1.79
N VAL A 63 -4.70 -13.34 -2.73
CA VAL A 63 -5.86 -13.90 -3.44
C VAL A 63 -6.83 -14.62 -2.50
N GLU A 64 -6.34 -15.27 -1.45
CA GLU A 64 -7.18 -16.09 -0.56
C GLU A 64 -8.04 -15.25 0.38
N SER A 65 -7.51 -14.14 0.90
CA SER A 65 -8.20 -13.33 1.91
C SER A 65 -8.71 -11.98 1.39
N GLY A 66 -8.33 -11.60 0.17
CA GLY A 66 -8.40 -10.20 -0.27
C GLY A 66 -7.31 -9.35 0.39
N GLY A 67 -7.26 -8.07 0.07
CA GLY A 67 -6.25 -7.15 0.63
C GLY A 67 -4.82 -7.33 0.09
N PHE A 68 -3.89 -6.53 0.60
CA PHE A 68 -2.47 -6.55 0.22
C PHE A 68 -1.57 -6.93 1.39
N LEU A 69 -0.62 -7.81 1.14
CA LEU A 69 0.43 -8.20 2.08
C LEU A 69 1.38 -7.01 2.35
N PRO A 70 1.77 -6.75 3.62
CA PRO A 70 2.70 -5.66 3.92
C PRO A 70 4.09 -5.86 3.32
N PHE A 71 4.55 -7.10 3.22
CA PHE A 71 5.85 -7.48 2.67
C PHE A 71 5.79 -8.92 2.14
N PRO A 72 6.77 -9.36 1.32
CA PRO A 72 6.83 -10.73 0.83
C PRO A 72 6.82 -11.76 1.96
N ASP A 73 6.06 -12.82 1.81
CA ASP A 73 5.90 -13.91 2.80
C ASP A 73 5.24 -13.49 4.13
N ALA A 74 4.62 -12.30 4.20
CA ALA A 74 3.74 -11.97 5.31
C ALA A 74 2.59 -12.99 5.38
N PRO A 75 2.18 -13.43 6.59
CA PRO A 75 1.18 -14.49 6.74
C PRO A 75 -0.22 -14.05 6.34
N MET A 76 -0.48 -12.74 6.37
CA MET A 76 -1.79 -12.16 6.16
C MET A 76 -1.68 -10.71 5.65
N PRO A 77 -2.69 -10.22 4.91
CA PRO A 77 -2.81 -8.81 4.55
C PRO A 77 -3.18 -7.95 5.76
N ASP A 78 -3.00 -6.64 5.62
CA ASP A 78 -3.45 -5.65 6.61
C ASP A 78 -4.13 -4.44 5.94
N LEU A 79 -4.87 -3.66 6.73
CA LEU A 79 -5.65 -2.53 6.24
C LEU A 79 -4.78 -1.38 5.74
N LEU A 80 -3.68 -1.09 6.43
CA LEU A 80 -2.76 0.00 6.08
C LEU A 80 -2.18 -0.25 4.68
N SER A 81 -1.61 -1.43 4.48
CA SER A 81 -0.96 -1.88 3.24
C SER A 81 -1.97 -1.93 2.11
N THR A 82 -3.18 -2.42 2.38
CA THR A 82 -4.29 -2.41 1.41
C THR A 82 -4.65 -0.99 0.98
N ALA A 83 -4.85 -0.07 1.93
CA ALA A 83 -5.26 1.30 1.62
C ALA A 83 -4.19 2.07 0.85
N VAL A 84 -2.92 1.96 1.24
CA VAL A 84 -1.82 2.67 0.57
C VAL A 84 -1.48 2.05 -0.79
N ALA A 85 -1.63 0.73 -0.95
CA ALA A 85 -1.50 0.08 -2.25
C ALA A 85 -2.55 0.62 -3.24
N LEU A 86 -3.82 0.69 -2.82
CA LEU A 86 -4.90 1.26 -3.64
C LEU A 86 -4.61 2.71 -4.02
N HIS A 87 -4.19 3.53 -3.06
CA HIS A 87 -3.82 4.92 -3.33
C HIS A 87 -2.67 5.05 -4.34
N ALA A 88 -1.65 4.19 -4.23
CA ALA A 88 -0.52 4.19 -5.14
C ALA A 88 -0.91 3.68 -6.54
N LEU A 89 -1.71 2.61 -6.64
CA LEU A 89 -2.19 2.05 -7.91
C LEU A 89 -3.09 3.03 -8.66
N ASP A 90 -4.06 3.65 -7.96
CA ASP A 90 -4.88 4.72 -8.52
C ASP A 90 -4.01 5.89 -8.97
N GLY A 91 -3.03 6.27 -8.15
CA GLY A 91 -2.04 7.26 -8.50
C GLY A 91 -1.28 6.97 -9.81
N LEU A 92 -0.88 5.72 -10.00
CA LEU A 92 -0.22 5.24 -11.21
C LEU A 92 -1.20 5.01 -12.37
N GLN A 93 -2.50 5.19 -12.16
CA GLN A 93 -3.57 4.90 -13.11
C GLN A 93 -3.53 3.42 -13.57
N VAL A 94 -3.16 2.53 -12.65
CA VAL A 94 -3.12 1.09 -12.87
C VAL A 94 -4.51 0.52 -12.57
N PRO A 95 -5.17 -0.15 -13.50
CA PRO A 95 -6.51 -0.70 -13.25
C PRO A 95 -6.43 -1.88 -12.28
N PHE A 96 -7.26 -1.85 -11.24
CA PHE A 96 -7.44 -2.94 -10.27
C PHE A 96 -8.92 -3.33 -10.11
N GLY A 97 -9.79 -2.97 -11.06
CA GLY A 97 -11.23 -3.21 -10.97
C GLY A 97 -11.62 -4.69 -10.83
N ASN A 98 -10.79 -5.61 -11.32
CA ASN A 98 -10.96 -7.05 -11.14
C ASN A 98 -10.72 -7.52 -9.68
N LEU A 99 -10.13 -6.68 -8.82
CA LEU A 99 -9.87 -6.95 -7.42
C LEU A 99 -10.91 -6.31 -6.49
N LYS A 100 -11.86 -5.53 -7.03
CA LYS A 100 -12.79 -4.68 -6.26
C LYS A 100 -13.62 -5.47 -5.25
N GLU A 101 -14.28 -6.55 -5.69
CA GLU A 101 -15.13 -7.35 -4.79
C GLU A 101 -14.32 -8.02 -3.66
N PRO A 102 -13.22 -8.75 -3.92
CA PRO A 102 -12.38 -9.28 -2.84
C PRO A 102 -11.82 -8.22 -1.88
N LEU A 103 -11.53 -7.01 -2.36
CA LEU A 103 -11.07 -5.91 -1.52
C LEU A 103 -12.17 -5.38 -0.61
N LEU A 104 -13.40 -5.24 -1.13
CA LEU A 104 -14.55 -4.85 -0.33
C LEU A 104 -14.86 -5.91 0.72
N ASP A 105 -14.86 -7.19 0.35
CA ASP A 105 -15.06 -8.30 1.27
C ASP A 105 -14.01 -8.28 2.40
N PHE A 106 -12.72 -8.11 2.06
CA PHE A 106 -11.65 -7.98 3.04
C PHE A 106 -11.87 -6.82 4.01
N ILE A 107 -12.16 -5.62 3.49
CA ILE A 107 -12.40 -4.41 4.30
C ILE A 107 -13.62 -4.58 5.21
N ASP A 108 -14.68 -5.23 4.74
CA ASP A 108 -15.88 -5.51 5.53
C ASP A 108 -15.57 -6.40 6.74
N THR A 109 -14.66 -7.38 6.59
CA THR A 109 -14.24 -8.21 7.73
C THR A 109 -13.51 -7.46 8.84
N LEU A 110 -12.99 -6.26 8.54
CA LEU A 110 -12.26 -5.42 9.48
C LEU A 110 -13.13 -4.30 10.06
N TRP A 111 -14.32 -4.07 9.50
CA TRP A 111 -15.25 -3.07 9.98
C TRP A 111 -15.98 -3.53 11.24
N THR A 112 -16.29 -2.58 12.13
CA THR A 112 -17.09 -2.86 13.33
C THR A 112 -18.32 -1.97 13.42
N ALA A 113 -19.36 -2.48 14.08
CA ALA A 113 -20.58 -1.72 14.36
C ALA A 113 -20.37 -0.50 15.27
N GLU A 114 -19.19 -0.37 15.89
CA GLU A 114 -18.77 0.83 16.63
C GLU A 114 -18.33 1.98 15.72
N GLY A 115 -18.28 1.75 14.40
CA GLY A 115 -18.01 2.76 13.38
C GLY A 115 -16.53 2.92 13.04
N GLY A 116 -15.68 1.99 13.46
CA GLY A 116 -14.25 1.96 13.18
C GLY A 116 -13.83 0.74 12.36
N PHE A 117 -12.52 0.63 12.15
CA PHE A 117 -11.90 -0.52 11.50
C PHE A 117 -10.71 -1.01 12.34
N HIS A 118 -10.51 -2.32 12.34
CA HIS A 118 -9.28 -2.95 12.81
C HIS A 118 -8.20 -2.94 11.71
N GLY A 119 -6.92 -2.98 12.09
CA GLY A 119 -5.83 -3.08 11.12
C GLY A 119 -5.67 -4.49 10.56
N THR A 120 -5.88 -5.49 11.41
CA THR A 120 -5.86 -6.92 11.11
C THR A 120 -6.94 -7.67 11.91
N TRP A 121 -7.15 -8.96 11.65
CA TRP A 121 -8.07 -9.79 12.44
C TRP A 121 -7.59 -10.06 13.88
N ASP A 122 -6.32 -9.81 14.18
CA ASP A 122 -5.73 -10.03 15.51
C ASP A 122 -5.73 -8.75 16.37
N ASP A 123 -6.21 -7.62 15.83
CA ASP A 123 -6.29 -6.37 16.59
C ASP A 123 -7.57 -6.34 17.43
N ASP A 124 -7.42 -6.23 18.75
CA ASP A 124 -8.55 -6.11 19.68
C ASP A 124 -9.01 -4.65 19.88
N ASP A 125 -8.16 -3.67 19.57
CA ASP A 125 -8.40 -2.26 19.83
C ASP A 125 -8.73 -1.48 18.54
N LEU A 126 -9.70 -0.57 18.64
CA LEU A 126 -9.99 0.39 17.57
C LEU A 126 -9.04 1.59 17.65
N ASP A 127 -8.39 1.89 16.52
CA ASP A 127 -7.56 3.07 16.34
C ASP A 127 -8.14 3.99 15.25
N ILE A 128 -8.01 5.30 15.44
CA ILE A 128 -8.33 6.31 14.43
C ILE A 128 -7.47 6.14 13.18
N GLU A 129 -6.24 5.64 13.31
CA GLU A 129 -5.35 5.34 12.19
C GLU A 129 -6.00 4.34 11.21
N TYR A 130 -6.53 3.23 11.71
CA TYR A 130 -7.16 2.22 10.87
C TYR A 130 -8.53 2.66 10.34
N THR A 131 -9.24 3.50 11.10
CA THR A 131 -10.45 4.15 10.59
C THR A 131 -10.13 5.04 9.39
N TYR A 132 -9.02 5.79 9.44
CA TYR A 132 -8.54 6.57 8.29
C TYR A 132 -8.20 5.67 7.09
N TYR A 133 -7.48 4.57 7.30
CA TYR A 133 -7.11 3.65 6.22
C TYR A 133 -8.32 2.94 5.60
N GLY A 134 -9.30 2.54 6.40
CA GLY A 134 -10.57 1.98 5.92
C GLY A 134 -11.31 2.96 5.01
N LEU A 135 -11.44 4.22 5.42
CA LEU A 135 -12.07 5.26 4.61
C LEU A 135 -11.27 5.59 3.35
N LEU A 136 -9.94 5.61 3.43
CA LEU A 136 -9.08 5.80 2.26
C LEU A 136 -9.29 4.69 1.23
N ALA A 137 -9.30 3.43 1.67
CA ALA A 137 -9.51 2.27 0.81
C ALA A 137 -10.90 2.30 0.16
N LEU A 138 -11.96 2.52 0.95
CA LEU A 138 -13.33 2.64 0.44
C LEU A 138 -13.49 3.80 -0.53
N GLY A 139 -12.78 4.92 -0.33
CA GLY A 139 -12.77 6.05 -1.25
C GLY A 139 -12.28 5.68 -2.66
N HIS A 140 -11.24 4.84 -2.76
CA HIS A 140 -10.74 4.33 -4.04
C HIS A 140 -11.67 3.28 -4.66
N LEU A 141 -12.38 2.51 -3.83
CA LEU A 141 -13.30 1.47 -4.29
C LEU A 141 -14.70 2.00 -4.63
N ALA A 142 -15.05 3.23 -4.25
CA ALA A 142 -16.33 3.83 -4.57
C ALA A 142 -16.42 4.36 -6.01
N LEU A 143 -15.27 4.52 -6.69
CA LEU A 143 -15.16 4.94 -8.09
C LEU A 143 -15.45 3.79 -9.06
#